data_AF-A0AAD9Q212-F1
#
_entry.id   AF-A0AAD9Q212-F1
#
_cell.length_a   1.000
_cell.length_b   1.000
_cell.length_c   1.000
_cell.angle_alpha   90.00
_cell.angle_beta   90.00
_cell.angle_gamma   90.00
#
_symmetry.space_group_name_H-M   'P 1'
#
loop_
_entity.id
_entity.type
_entity.pdbx_description
1 polymer ?
#
loop_
_entity_poly.entity_id
_entity_poly.type
_entity_poly.pdbx_seq_one_letter_code
_entity_poly.pdbx_strand_id
1 'polypeptide(L)'
;MSEGEERESLSREIDPAIWAIAPRLHQEEGPTDVTASPAFQCLDDLFSQGKLAGERVAKLKAKYTSLHECLKSTREQESSLLHKAKDMHQEVQRQRSELEKGDSFPDGDNTDVNKLRQELLKHHNELAQADERQYLLEFKLEGLREEKVMLEREYSRMPKPGEMEKQSKELQKSIEELKVEIAQRTIDTKNLKEEVENREKQVNALHKEVEGDLEEQQKLKGSGRKKNSPRW
;
A
#
# COMPACT_ATOMS: atom_id res chain seq x y z
N MET A 1 -42.59 -14.69 -20.64
CA MET A 1 -42.83 -14.01 -21.94
C MET A 1 -42.15 -12.66 -21.87
N SER A 2 -41.04 -12.50 -22.59
CA SER A 2 -40.53 -11.20 -23.00
C SER A 2 -39.63 -11.48 -24.20
N GLU A 3 -40.20 -11.29 -25.37
CA GLU A 3 -39.56 -11.44 -26.68
C GLU A 3 -38.51 -10.35 -26.81
N GLY A 4 -37.26 -10.76 -27.00
CA GLY A 4 -36.11 -9.88 -27.17
C GLY A 4 -35.51 -10.07 -28.55
N GLU A 5 -36.07 -9.33 -29.51
CA GLU A 5 -35.48 -8.84 -30.76
C GLU A 5 -34.35 -9.69 -31.38
N GLU A 6 -34.73 -10.61 -32.25
CA GLU A 6 -33.83 -11.17 -33.27
C GLU A 6 -33.32 -10.03 -34.15
N ARG A 7 -32.05 -9.64 -33.97
CA ARG A 7 -31.33 -8.81 -34.94
C ARG A 7 -31.12 -9.66 -36.20
N GLU A 8 -32.06 -9.53 -37.12
CA GLU A 8 -31.97 -10.05 -38.48
C GLU A 8 -30.68 -9.51 -39.10
N SER A 9 -29.68 -10.38 -39.18
CA SER A 9 -28.40 -10.10 -39.81
C SER A 9 -28.66 -10.05 -41.30
N LEU A 10 -29.02 -8.87 -41.81
CA LEU A 10 -29.08 -8.58 -43.23
C LEU A 10 -27.67 -8.70 -43.80
N SER A 11 -27.30 -9.93 -44.13
CA SER A 11 -26.23 -10.26 -45.05
C SER A 11 -26.54 -9.54 -46.35
N ARG A 12 -26.04 -8.30 -46.48
CA ARG A 12 -25.99 -7.62 -47.76
C ARG A 12 -25.08 -8.47 -48.62
N GLU A 13 -25.66 -9.31 -49.47
CA GLU A 13 -24.97 -9.96 -50.56
C GLU A 13 -24.21 -8.86 -51.30
N ILE A 14 -22.89 -8.85 -51.13
CA ILE A 14 -22.02 -7.94 -51.84
C ILE A 14 -22.07 -8.43 -53.28
N ASP A 15 -22.88 -7.77 -54.11
CA ASP A 15 -22.90 -8.02 -55.53
C ASP A 15 -21.45 -8.07 -56.04
N PRO A 16 -21.05 -9.12 -56.77
CA PRO A 16 -19.69 -9.23 -57.27
C PRO A 16 -19.39 -7.99 -58.12
N ALA A 17 -18.32 -7.29 -57.77
CA ALA A 17 -17.91 -6.07 -58.45
C ALA A 17 -17.88 -6.34 -59.96
N ILE A 18 -18.68 -5.58 -60.73
CA ILE A 18 -18.71 -5.66 -62.18
C ILE A 18 -17.35 -5.14 -62.66
N TRP A 19 -16.41 -6.05 -62.90
CA TRP A 19 -15.13 -5.73 -63.50
C TRP A 19 -15.38 -5.33 -64.95
N ALA A 20 -15.14 -4.06 -65.28
CA ALA A 20 -15.09 -3.63 -66.67
C ALA A 20 -14.00 -4.44 -67.37
N ILE A 21 -14.39 -5.29 -68.32
CA ILE A 21 -13.45 -5.98 -69.20
C ILE A 21 -12.71 -4.87 -69.95
N ALA A 22 -11.41 -4.73 -69.69
CA ALA A 22 -10.58 -3.76 -70.39
C ALA A 22 -10.68 -4.03 -71.90
N PRO A 23 -10.92 -3.00 -72.74
CA PRO A 23 -10.92 -3.15 -74.18
C PRO A 23 -9.62 -3.84 -74.62
N ARG A 24 -9.72 -4.86 -75.47
CA ARG A 24 -8.52 -5.48 -76.05
C ARG A 24 -7.82 -4.40 -76.88
N LEU A 25 -6.69 -3.89 -76.38
CA LEU A 25 -5.79 -3.05 -77.15
C LEU A 25 -5.27 -3.90 -78.32
N HIS A 26 -5.96 -3.85 -79.46
CA HIS A 26 -5.32 -4.12 -80.74
C HIS A 26 -4.31 -3.00 -80.93
N GLN A 27 -3.07 -3.29 -80.54
CA GLN A 27 -1.92 -2.42 -80.72
C GLN A 27 -1.53 -2.48 -82.19
N GLU A 28 -2.38 -1.94 -83.06
CA GLU A 28 -1.94 -1.60 -84.40
C GLU A 28 -1.07 -0.35 -84.24
N GLU A 29 0.24 -0.55 -84.31
CA GLU A 29 1.23 0.51 -84.53
C GLU A 29 0.96 1.11 -85.92
N GLY A 30 -0.05 1.97 -85.98
CA GLY A 30 -0.27 2.81 -87.15
C GLY A 30 0.96 3.69 -87.38
N PRO A 31 1.26 4.05 -88.64
CA PRO A 31 2.46 4.81 -88.98
C PRO A 31 2.56 6.07 -88.13
N THR A 32 3.73 6.26 -87.51
CA THR A 32 4.06 7.39 -86.61
C THR A 32 3.97 8.75 -87.30
N ASP A 33 3.95 8.75 -88.63
CA ASP A 33 3.79 9.91 -89.49
C ASP A 33 2.47 9.83 -90.26
N VAL A 34 1.56 10.78 -89.97
CA VAL A 34 0.24 10.93 -90.59
C VAL A 34 0.35 11.06 -92.11
N THR A 35 1.44 11.64 -92.60
CA THR A 35 1.67 11.90 -94.02
C THR A 35 2.06 10.65 -94.80
N ALA A 36 2.64 9.66 -94.12
CA ALA A 36 2.93 8.33 -94.67
C ALA A 36 1.75 7.35 -94.55
N SER A 37 0.60 7.82 -94.05
CA SER A 37 -0.56 6.95 -93.88
C SER A 37 -1.16 6.49 -95.23
N PRO A 38 -1.71 5.25 -95.30
CA PRO A 38 -2.43 4.78 -96.49
C PRO A 38 -3.58 5.71 -96.90
N ALA A 39 -4.15 6.45 -95.94
CA ALA A 39 -5.18 7.45 -96.19
C ALA A 39 -4.64 8.65 -96.98
N PHE A 40 -3.44 9.13 -96.67
CA PHE A 40 -2.78 10.21 -97.42
C PHE A 40 -2.39 9.76 -98.83
N GLN A 41 -1.85 8.55 -98.96
CA GLN A 41 -1.49 7.95 -100.26
C GLN A 41 -2.72 7.83 -101.17
N CYS A 42 -3.84 7.32 -100.65
CA CYS A 42 -5.10 7.22 -101.40
C CYS A 42 -5.63 8.61 -101.84
N LEU A 43 -5.49 9.64 -101.00
CA LEU A 43 -5.89 11.01 -101.35
C LEU A 43 -4.99 11.61 -102.44
N ASP A 44 -3.69 11.32 -102.44
CA ASP A 44 -2.75 11.76 -103.47
C ASP A 44 -2.95 11.02 -104.81
N ASP A 45 -3.28 9.74 -104.77
CA ASP A 45 -3.64 8.96 -105.96
C ASP A 45 -4.94 9.44 -106.62
N LEU A 46 -5.95 9.80 -105.81
CA LEU A 46 -7.19 10.37 -106.33
C LEU A 46 -7.01 11.78 -106.91
N PHE A 47 -6.04 12.53 -106.40
CA PHE A 47 -5.64 13.83 -106.96
C PHE A 47 -4.90 13.64 -108.29
N SER A 48 -3.93 12.73 -108.36
CA SER A 48 -3.15 12.47 -109.59
C SER A 48 -4.01 11.92 -110.74
N GLN A 49 -5.06 11.15 -110.41
CA GLN A 49 -6.07 10.69 -111.37
C GLN A 49 -7.09 11.78 -111.79
N GLY A 50 -6.98 13.00 -111.26
CA GLY A 50 -7.87 14.13 -111.57
C GLY A 50 -9.29 14.01 -110.98
N LYS A 51 -9.54 13.01 -110.11
CA LYS A 51 -10.88 12.75 -109.53
C LYS A 51 -11.22 13.70 -108.39
N LEU A 52 -10.22 14.32 -107.76
CA LEU A 52 -10.39 15.29 -106.70
C LEU A 52 -9.66 16.60 -107.02
N ALA A 53 -10.30 17.73 -106.73
CA ALA A 53 -9.64 19.03 -106.76
C ALA A 53 -8.68 19.17 -105.56
N GLY A 54 -7.57 19.87 -105.74
CA GLY A 54 -6.52 20.04 -104.72
C GLY A 54 -7.04 20.65 -103.41
N GLU A 55 -7.99 21.58 -103.47
CA GLU A 55 -8.63 22.17 -102.29
C GLU A 55 -9.38 21.12 -101.44
N ARG A 56 -10.08 20.18 -102.09
CA ARG A 56 -10.80 19.10 -101.39
C ARG A 56 -9.82 18.12 -100.73
N VAL A 57 -8.71 17.82 -101.40
CA VAL A 57 -7.64 16.97 -100.87
C VAL A 57 -7.00 17.62 -99.64
N ALA A 58 -6.66 18.91 -99.72
CA ALA A 58 -6.11 19.67 -98.58
C ALA A 58 -7.07 19.65 -97.38
N LYS A 59 -8.37 19.88 -97.61
CA LYS A 59 -9.40 19.83 -96.55
C LYS A 59 -9.54 18.45 -95.92
N LEU A 60 -9.46 17.38 -96.72
CA LEU A 60 -9.53 16.00 -96.23
C LEU A 60 -8.28 15.60 -95.44
N LYS A 61 -7.09 15.99 -95.92
CA LYS A 61 -5.82 15.81 -95.20
C LYS A 61 -5.80 16.54 -93.86
N ALA A 62 -6.29 17.78 -93.82
CA ALA A 62 -6.42 18.55 -92.58
C ALA A 62 -7.38 17.88 -91.57
N LYS A 63 -8.55 17.40 -92.03
CA LYS A 63 -9.50 16.67 -91.19
C LYS A 63 -8.92 15.36 -90.66
N TYR A 64 -8.23 14.61 -91.51
CA TYR A 64 -7.60 13.35 -91.12
C TYR A 64 -6.50 13.59 -90.07
N THR A 65 -5.69 14.64 -90.25
CA THR A 65 -4.65 15.02 -89.29
C THR A 65 -5.25 15.38 -87.93
N SER A 66 -6.28 16.23 -87.91
CA SER A 66 -7.01 16.59 -86.70
C SER A 66 -7.63 15.38 -85.98
N LEU A 67 -8.22 14.44 -86.74
CA LEU A 67 -8.75 13.19 -86.16
C LEU A 67 -7.64 12.30 -85.60
N HIS A 68 -6.52 12.18 -86.29
CA HIS A 68 -5.38 11.39 -85.85
C HIS A 68 -4.78 11.95 -84.55
N GLU A 69 -4.60 13.27 -84.46
CA GLU A 69 -4.14 13.95 -83.25
C GLU A 69 -5.10 13.75 -82.08
N CYS A 70 -6.41 13.88 -82.33
CA CYS A 70 -7.44 13.61 -81.32
C CYS A 70 -7.40 12.15 -80.82
N LEU A 71 -7.28 11.19 -81.74
CA LEU A 71 -7.17 9.77 -81.39
C LEU A 71 -5.90 9.48 -80.57
N LYS A 72 -4.77 10.07 -80.95
CA LYS A 72 -3.51 9.95 -80.22
C LYS A 72 -3.64 10.51 -78.81
N SER A 73 -4.14 11.73 -78.66
CA SER A 73 -4.40 12.36 -77.35
C SER A 73 -5.35 11.52 -76.50
N THR A 74 -6.37 10.93 -77.10
CA THR A 74 -7.35 10.09 -76.39
C THR A 74 -6.69 8.81 -75.86
N ARG A 75 -5.85 8.15 -76.67
CA ARG A 75 -5.09 6.96 -76.26
C ARG A 75 -4.09 7.25 -75.15
N GLU A 76 -3.40 8.39 -75.21
CA GLU A 76 -2.49 8.84 -74.16
C GLU A 76 -3.25 9.10 -72.84
N GLN A 77 -4.41 9.75 -72.92
CA GLN A 77 -5.29 9.97 -71.76
C GLN A 77 -5.82 8.66 -71.19
N GLU A 78 -6.26 7.73 -72.03
CA GLU A 78 -6.73 6.40 -71.62
C GLU A 78 -5.62 5.63 -70.89
N SER A 79 -4.40 5.64 -71.44
CA SER A 79 -3.24 5.01 -70.81
C SER A 79 -2.93 5.63 -69.44
N SER A 80 -2.96 6.96 -69.34
CA SER A 80 -2.76 7.67 -68.08
C SER A 80 -3.83 7.34 -67.03
N LEU A 81 -5.11 7.30 -67.43
CA LEU A 81 -6.21 6.93 -66.56
C LEU A 81 -6.11 5.48 -66.08
N LEU A 82 -5.69 4.56 -66.95
CA LEU A 82 -5.50 3.16 -66.59
C LEU A 82 -4.36 2.99 -65.59
N HIS A 83 -3.26 3.74 -65.76
CA HIS A 83 -2.18 3.76 -64.77
C HIS A 83 -2.66 4.29 -63.42
N LYS A 84 -3.39 5.41 -63.42
CA LYS A 84 -3.97 5.98 -62.19
C LYS A 84 -4.94 5.02 -61.50
N ALA A 85 -5.77 4.32 -62.25
CA ALA A 85 -6.68 3.32 -61.70
C ALA A 85 -5.93 2.16 -61.04
N LYS A 86 -4.81 1.72 -61.63
CA LYS A 86 -3.93 0.70 -61.06
C LYS A 86 -3.29 1.17 -59.75
N ASP A 87 -2.77 2.39 -59.71
CA ASP A 87 -2.15 2.97 -58.51
C ASP A 87 -3.17 3.11 -57.37
N MET A 88 -4.37 3.61 -57.68
CA MET A 88 -5.47 3.69 -56.71
C MET A 88 -5.88 2.31 -56.20
N HIS A 89 -5.92 1.29 -57.06
CA HIS A 89 -6.22 -0.07 -56.64
C HIS A 89 -5.16 -0.61 -55.67
N GLN A 90 -3.88 -0.40 -55.96
CA GLN A 90 -2.79 -0.81 -55.07
C GLN A 90 -2.87 -0.11 -53.71
N GLU A 91 -3.18 1.19 -53.70
CA GLU A 91 -3.34 1.95 -52.46
C GLU A 91 -4.53 1.44 -51.62
N VAL A 92 -5.65 1.09 -52.26
CA VAL A 92 -6.78 0.47 -51.56
C VAL A 92 -6.39 -0.87 -50.94
N GLN A 93 -5.63 -1.72 -51.65
CA GLN A 93 -5.16 -2.99 -51.07
C GLN A 93 -4.22 -2.76 -49.88
N ARG A 94 -3.31 -1.78 -49.98
CA ARG A 94 -2.42 -1.39 -48.88
C ARG A 94 -3.21 -0.95 -47.65
N GLN A 95 -4.18 -0.06 -47.83
CA GLN A 95 -5.05 0.43 -46.75
C GLN A 95 -5.88 -0.68 -46.12
N ARG A 96 -6.43 -1.61 -46.92
CA ARG A 96 -7.15 -2.78 -46.41
C ARG A 96 -6.26 -3.67 -45.54
N SER A 97 -5.03 -3.93 -45.98
CA SER A 97 -4.07 -4.70 -45.19
C SER A 97 -3.69 -4.01 -43.88
N GLU A 98 -3.60 -2.67 -43.86
CA GLU A 98 -3.35 -1.93 -42.61
C GLU A 98 -4.55 -1.96 -41.66
N LEU A 99 -5.77 -1.85 -42.18
CA LEU A 99 -6.99 -2.00 -41.36
C LEU A 99 -7.08 -3.41 -40.76
N GLU A 100 -6.78 -4.45 -41.53
CA GLU A 100 -6.78 -5.83 -41.05
C GLU A 100 -5.79 -6.06 -39.90
N LYS A 101 -4.65 -5.35 -39.87
CA LYS A 101 -3.72 -5.36 -38.72
C LYS A 101 -4.33 -4.75 -37.47
N GLY A 102 -5.17 -3.71 -37.63
CA GLY A 102 -5.92 -3.10 -36.54
C GLY A 102 -7.03 -4.02 -36.02
N ASP A 103 -7.77 -4.67 -36.91
CA ASP A 103 -8.80 -5.65 -36.55
C ASP A 103 -8.21 -6.93 -35.93
N SER A 104 -6.98 -7.28 -36.33
CA SER A 104 -6.19 -8.37 -35.74
C SER A 104 -5.47 -7.95 -34.46
N PHE A 105 -5.64 -6.71 -34.00
CA PHE A 105 -5.10 -6.30 -32.71
C PHE A 105 -5.79 -7.15 -31.64
N PRO A 106 -5.04 -7.75 -30.71
CA PRO A 106 -5.64 -8.62 -29.71
C PRO A 106 -6.58 -7.80 -28.82
N ASP A 107 -7.89 -7.96 -29.03
CA ASP A 107 -8.92 -7.46 -28.15
C ASP A 107 -9.26 -8.54 -27.12
N GLY A 108 -8.91 -8.28 -25.85
CA GLY A 108 -9.22 -9.16 -24.74
C GLY A 108 -8.36 -8.95 -23.49
N ASP A 109 -8.71 -9.67 -22.43
CA ASP A 109 -8.04 -9.58 -21.12
C ASP A 109 -6.59 -10.09 -21.11
N ASN A 110 -6.18 -10.81 -22.16
CA ASN A 110 -4.86 -11.44 -22.28
C ASN A 110 -3.87 -10.62 -23.12
N THR A 111 -4.10 -9.32 -23.29
CA THR A 111 -3.08 -8.42 -23.83
C THR A 111 -2.02 -8.13 -22.78
N ASP A 112 -0.78 -7.89 -23.22
CA ASP A 112 0.30 -7.53 -22.29
C ASP A 112 -0.01 -6.23 -21.52
N VAL A 113 -0.74 -5.30 -22.15
CA VAL A 113 -1.23 -4.08 -21.50
C VAL A 113 -2.18 -4.41 -20.34
N ASN A 114 -3.12 -5.33 -20.52
CA ASN A 114 -4.04 -5.73 -19.47
C ASN A 114 -3.33 -6.51 -18.36
N LYS A 115 -2.36 -7.37 -18.68
CA LYS A 115 -1.51 -8.03 -17.67
C LYS A 115 -0.73 -7.03 -16.84
N LEU A 116 -0.07 -6.06 -17.49
CA LEU A 116 0.66 -4.99 -16.80
C LEU A 116 -0.26 -4.16 -15.91
N ARG A 117 -1.49 -3.89 -16.37
CA ARG A 117 -2.50 -3.20 -15.55
C ARG A 117 -2.90 -4.01 -14.32
N GLN A 118 -3.08 -5.32 -14.46
CA GLN A 118 -3.37 -6.22 -13.34
C GLN A 118 -2.21 -6.30 -12.36
N GLU A 119 -0.97 -6.43 -12.84
CA GLU A 119 0.24 -6.44 -12.02
C GLU A 119 0.41 -5.12 -11.25
N LEU A 120 0.19 -3.99 -11.92
CA LEU A 120 0.25 -2.67 -11.29
C LEU A 120 -0.80 -2.52 -10.18
N LEU A 121 -2.05 -2.95 -10.43
CA LEU A 121 -3.10 -2.95 -9.40
C LEU A 121 -2.74 -3.86 -8.22
N LYS A 122 -2.19 -5.04 -8.49
CA LYS A 122 -1.75 -5.99 -7.46
C LYS A 122 -0.67 -5.35 -6.57
N HIS A 123 0.37 -4.78 -7.17
CA HIS A 123 1.45 -4.15 -6.42
C HIS A 123 0.99 -2.91 -5.65
N HIS A 124 0.06 -2.13 -6.21
CA HIS A 124 -0.53 -1.00 -5.48
C HIS A 124 -1.26 -1.44 -4.22
N ASN A 125 -2.05 -2.52 -4.31
CA ASN A 125 -2.74 -3.09 -3.15
C ASN A 125 -1.76 -3.67 -2.12
N GLU A 126 -0.73 -4.38 -2.57
CA GLU A 126 0.32 -4.92 -1.70
C GLU A 126 1.05 -3.82 -0.93
N LEU A 127 1.36 -2.70 -1.61
CA LEU A 127 2.00 -1.54 -1.01
C LEU A 127 1.10 -0.87 0.04
N ALA A 128 -0.18 -0.64 -0.28
CA ALA A 128 -1.13 -0.09 0.69
C ALA A 128 -1.29 -0.98 1.93
N GLN A 129 -1.30 -2.31 1.75
CA GLN A 129 -1.34 -3.26 2.88
C GLN A 129 -0.03 -3.26 3.69
N ALA A 130 1.12 -3.02 3.04
CA ALA A 130 2.39 -2.89 3.72
C ALA A 130 2.44 -1.61 4.56
N ASP A 131 1.95 -0.49 4.02
CA ASP A 131 1.88 0.80 4.71
C ASP A 131 0.99 0.72 5.96
N GLU A 132 -0.18 0.08 5.87
CA GLU A 132 -1.06 -0.12 7.03
C GLU A 132 -0.39 -0.98 8.11
N ARG A 133 0.30 -2.06 7.69
CA ARG A 133 1.06 -2.90 8.62
C ARG A 133 2.20 -2.13 9.28
N GLN A 134 2.91 -1.29 8.53
CA GLN A 134 3.98 -0.45 9.06
C GLN A 134 3.44 0.51 10.11
N TYR A 135 2.35 1.21 9.82
CA TYR A 135 1.71 2.12 10.76
C TYR A 135 1.33 1.42 12.08
N LEU A 136 0.73 0.23 12.00
CA LEU A 136 0.37 -0.56 13.19
C LEU A 136 1.59 -1.02 13.98
N LEU A 137 2.68 -1.40 13.30
CA LEU A 137 3.92 -1.81 13.95
C LEU A 137 4.61 -0.62 14.63
N GLU A 138 4.67 0.54 13.99
CA GLU A 138 5.22 1.77 14.56
C GLU A 138 4.47 2.18 15.82
N PHE A 139 3.13 2.14 15.79
CA PHE A 139 2.29 2.41 16.96
C PHE A 139 2.60 1.45 18.13
N LYS A 140 2.69 0.13 17.85
CA LYS A 140 3.04 -0.87 18.87
C LYS A 140 4.44 -0.65 19.42
N LEU A 141 5.40 -0.32 18.55
CA LEU A 141 6.78 -0.09 18.92
C LEU A 141 6.90 1.10 19.87
N GLU A 142 6.17 2.18 19.60
CA GLU A 142 6.15 3.34 20.49
C GLU A 142 5.54 3.00 21.85
N GLY A 143 4.42 2.28 21.89
CA GLY A 143 3.84 1.81 23.15
C GLY A 143 4.81 0.94 23.98
N LEU A 144 5.54 0.04 23.33
CA LEU A 144 6.56 -0.79 24.01
C LEU A 144 7.77 0.04 24.49
N ARG A 145 8.14 1.10 23.78
CA ARG A 145 9.20 2.02 24.23
C ARG A 145 8.79 2.76 25.48
N GLU A 146 7.57 3.28 25.52
CA GLU A 146 7.02 3.95 26.71
C GLU A 146 6.96 3.01 27.91
N GLU A 147 6.45 1.79 27.71
CA GLU A 147 6.40 0.76 28.75
C GLU A 147 7.80 0.42 29.27
N LYS A 148 8.78 0.24 28.38
CA LYS A 148 10.17 -0.01 28.75
C LYS A 148 10.73 1.13 29.63
N VAL A 149 10.50 2.39 29.24
CA VAL A 149 10.98 3.55 30.01
C VAL A 149 10.34 3.59 31.41
N MET A 150 9.06 3.24 31.51
CA MET A 150 8.37 3.17 32.80
C MET A 150 8.95 2.07 33.69
N LEU A 151 9.16 0.88 33.14
CA LEU A 151 9.78 -0.24 33.86
C LEU A 151 11.22 0.05 34.29
N GLU A 152 12.03 0.70 33.46
CA GLU A 152 13.40 1.11 33.82
C GLU A 152 13.40 2.12 34.98
N ARG A 153 12.43 3.04 35.02
CA ARG A 153 12.25 3.98 36.13
C ARG A 153 11.82 3.27 37.40
N GLU A 154 10.89 2.33 37.33
CA GLU A 154 10.45 1.52 38.47
C GLU A 154 11.60 0.67 39.02
N TYR A 155 12.33 -0.01 38.14
CA TYR A 155 13.51 -0.79 38.51
C TYR A 155 14.57 0.06 39.22
N SER A 156 14.81 1.28 38.72
CA SER A 156 15.78 2.21 39.31
C SER A 156 15.39 2.71 40.71
N ARG A 157 14.09 2.68 41.05
CA ARG A 157 13.59 3.08 42.38
C ARG A 157 13.66 1.94 43.40
N MET A 158 13.81 0.69 42.95
CA MET A 158 13.93 -0.43 43.87
C MET A 158 15.25 -0.36 44.65
N PRO A 159 15.25 -0.64 45.97
CA PRO A 159 16.46 -0.69 46.75
C PRO A 159 17.47 -1.67 46.16
N LYS A 160 18.73 -1.26 46.08
CA LYS A 160 19.77 -2.14 45.56
C LYS A 160 20.02 -3.29 46.53
N PRO A 161 20.46 -4.48 46.05
CA PRO A 161 20.74 -5.61 46.94
C PRO A 161 21.69 -5.26 48.10
N GLY A 162 22.69 -4.42 47.87
CA GLY A 162 23.61 -3.97 48.92
C GLY A 162 22.98 -2.99 49.93
N GLU A 163 21.97 -2.21 49.55
CA GLU A 163 21.21 -1.37 50.48
C GLU A 163 20.30 -2.22 51.36
N MET A 164 19.64 -3.22 50.77
CA MET A 164 18.86 -4.20 51.52
C MET A 164 19.73 -5.01 52.49
N GLU A 165 20.94 -5.40 52.07
CA GLU A 165 21.88 -6.12 52.94
C GLU A 165 22.34 -5.27 54.12
N LYS A 166 22.60 -3.96 53.91
CA LYS A 166 22.92 -3.02 54.99
C LYS A 166 21.76 -2.87 55.97
N GLN A 167 20.54 -2.63 55.47
CA GLN A 167 19.34 -2.54 56.32
C GLN A 167 19.11 -3.82 57.11
N SER A 168 19.31 -5.00 56.50
CA SER A 168 19.21 -6.30 57.16
C SER A 168 20.22 -6.44 58.30
N LYS A 169 21.49 -6.05 58.08
CA LYS A 169 22.55 -6.06 59.10
C LYS A 169 22.26 -5.09 60.25
N GLU A 170 21.78 -3.89 59.94
CA GLU A 170 21.38 -2.89 60.94
C GLU A 170 20.22 -3.40 61.82
N LEU A 171 19.20 -3.99 61.20
CA LEU A 171 18.08 -4.61 61.91
C LEU A 171 18.55 -5.79 62.78
N GLN A 172 19.42 -6.66 62.26
CA GLN A 172 19.99 -7.75 63.05
C GLN A 172 20.76 -7.25 64.27
N LYS A 173 21.56 -6.18 64.09
CA LYS A 173 22.30 -5.56 65.20
C LYS A 173 21.34 -4.98 66.24
N SER A 174 20.32 -4.26 65.81
CA SER A 174 19.29 -3.70 66.70
C SER A 174 18.54 -4.78 67.48
N ILE A 175 18.19 -5.91 66.82
CA ILE A 175 17.57 -7.06 67.47
C ILE A 175 18.47 -7.61 68.58
N GLU A 176 19.78 -7.74 68.32
CA GLU A 176 20.71 -8.30 69.30
C GLU A 176 20.93 -7.35 70.49
N GLU A 177 21.05 -6.04 70.23
CA GLU A 177 21.09 -5.01 71.28
C GLU A 177 19.84 -5.07 72.17
N LEU A 178 18.65 -5.16 71.57
CA LEU A 178 17.39 -5.29 72.31
C LEU A 178 17.31 -6.58 73.14
N LYS A 179 17.83 -7.72 72.65
CA LYS A 179 17.88 -8.95 73.44
C LYS A 179 18.76 -8.81 74.68
N VAL A 180 19.92 -8.18 74.54
CA VAL A 180 20.83 -7.91 75.66
C VAL A 180 20.15 -6.98 76.67
N GLU A 181 19.49 -5.91 76.20
CA GLU A 181 18.74 -5.00 77.06
C GLU A 181 17.60 -5.71 77.82
N ILE A 182 16.84 -6.57 77.13
CA ILE A 182 15.78 -7.38 77.75
C ILE A 182 16.36 -8.31 78.82
N ALA A 183 17.49 -8.98 78.54
CA ALA A 183 18.15 -9.85 79.50
C ALA A 183 18.61 -9.07 80.74
N GLN A 184 19.22 -7.90 80.55
CA GLN A 184 19.65 -7.03 81.64
C GLN A 184 18.47 -6.56 82.48
N ARG A 185 17.42 -5.99 81.85
CA ARG A 185 16.20 -5.55 82.56
C ARG A 185 15.51 -6.69 83.30
N THR A 186 15.57 -7.92 82.78
CA THR A 186 15.03 -9.09 83.45
C THR A 186 15.79 -9.41 84.73
N ILE A 187 17.12 -9.27 84.74
CA ILE A 187 17.96 -9.43 85.94
C ILE A 187 17.65 -8.31 86.94
N ASP A 188 17.65 -7.05 86.48
CA ASP A 188 17.38 -5.89 87.35
C ASP A 188 16.00 -6.01 88.01
N THR A 189 14.98 -6.45 87.26
CA THR A 189 13.63 -6.68 87.78
C THR A 189 13.61 -7.77 88.86
N LYS A 190 14.41 -8.84 88.72
CA LYS A 190 14.51 -9.89 89.75
C LYS A 190 15.18 -9.36 91.01
N ASN A 191 16.30 -8.68 90.87
CA ASN A 191 17.04 -8.09 91.99
C ASN A 191 16.17 -7.08 92.77
N LEU A 192 15.47 -6.19 92.07
CA LEU A 192 14.56 -5.22 92.70
C LEU A 192 13.40 -5.91 93.43
N LYS A 193 12.86 -7.01 92.89
CA LYS A 193 11.83 -7.80 93.59
C LYS A 193 12.37 -8.41 94.89
N GLU A 194 13.57 -8.98 94.86
CA GLU A 194 14.23 -9.53 96.04
C GLU A 194 14.53 -8.44 97.09
N GLU A 195 15.00 -7.27 96.65
CA GLU A 195 15.22 -6.11 97.52
C GLU A 195 13.93 -5.64 98.18
N VAL A 196 12.83 -5.53 97.43
CA VAL A 196 11.51 -5.18 97.96
C VAL A 196 11.04 -6.20 99.00
N GLU A 197 11.13 -7.50 98.70
CA GLU A 197 10.74 -8.57 99.63
C GLU A 197 11.58 -8.52 100.92
N ASN A 198 12.88 -8.27 100.82
CA ASN A 198 13.76 -8.11 101.98
C ASN A 198 13.42 -6.85 102.80
N ARG A 199 13.08 -5.74 102.12
CA ARG A 199 12.64 -4.50 102.76
C ARG A 199 11.32 -4.70 103.51
N GLU A 200 10.36 -5.39 102.89
CA GLU A 200 9.08 -5.75 103.52
C GLU A 200 9.28 -6.61 104.77
N LYS A 201 10.17 -7.61 104.71
CA LYS A 201 10.55 -8.41 105.90
C LYS A 201 11.12 -7.55 107.02
N GLN A 202 12.04 -6.63 106.71
CA GLN A 202 12.60 -5.68 107.69
C GLN A 202 11.52 -4.77 108.28
N VAL A 203 10.67 -4.18 107.45
CA VAL A 203 9.58 -3.30 107.90
C VAL A 203 8.62 -4.06 108.81
N ASN A 204 8.23 -5.29 108.45
CA ASN A 204 7.36 -6.12 109.27
C ASN A 204 8.00 -6.51 110.62
N ALA A 205 9.31 -6.77 110.65
CA ALA A 205 10.03 -7.03 111.89
C ALA A 205 10.04 -5.80 112.80
N LEU A 206 10.38 -4.63 112.26
CA LEU A 206 10.34 -3.35 112.99
C LEU A 206 8.92 -3.02 113.46
N HIS A 207 7.88 -3.32 112.67
CA HIS A 207 6.49 -3.10 113.04
C HIS A 207 6.11 -3.92 114.28
N LYS A 208 6.49 -5.21 114.29
CA LYS A 208 6.27 -6.10 115.45
C LYS A 208 7.04 -5.64 116.69
N GLU A 209 8.27 -5.16 116.51
CA GLU A 209 9.08 -4.61 117.61
C GLU A 209 8.39 -3.37 118.21
N VAL A 210 7.96 -2.43 117.37
CA VAL A 210 7.22 -1.22 117.78
C VAL A 210 5.89 -1.57 118.45
N GLU A 211 5.13 -2.55 117.93
CA GLU A 211 3.91 -3.05 118.57
C GLU A 211 4.21 -3.62 119.96
N GLY A 212 5.28 -4.41 120.10
CA GLY A 212 5.74 -4.93 121.39
C GLY A 212 6.10 -3.82 122.38
N ASP A 213 6.90 -2.84 121.96
CA ASP A 213 7.26 -1.68 122.78
C ASP A 213 6.03 -0.87 123.21
N LEU A 214 5.05 -0.70 122.31
CA LEU A 214 3.78 -0.03 122.62
C LEU A 214 2.97 -0.81 123.67
N GLU A 215 2.88 -2.13 123.56
CA GLU A 215 2.22 -2.98 124.56
C GLU A 215 2.92 -2.89 125.93
N GLU A 216 4.25 -2.90 125.95
CA GLU A 216 5.04 -2.73 127.18
C GLU A 216 4.82 -1.35 127.81
N GLN A 217 4.84 -0.28 127.01
CA GLN A 217 4.51 1.07 127.50
C GLN A 217 3.09 1.15 128.06
N GLN A 218 2.11 0.47 127.45
CA GLN A 218 0.75 0.39 127.98
C GLN A 218 0.69 -0.37 129.32
N LYS A 219 1.41 -1.50 129.45
CA LYS A 219 1.54 -2.25 130.71
C LYS A 219 2.19 -1.41 131.81
N LEU A 220 3.24 -0.64 131.49
CA LEU A 220 3.91 0.27 132.42
C LEU A 220 3.00 1.44 132.84
N LYS A 221 2.27 2.05 131.91
CA LYS A 221 1.24 3.07 132.23
C LYS A 221 0.08 2.51 133.08
N GLY A 222 -0.32 1.26 132.83
CA GLY A 222 -1.35 0.56 133.61
C GLY A 222 -0.89 0.17 135.03
N SER A 223 0.37 -0.20 135.21
CA SER A 223 0.96 -0.49 136.54
C SER A 223 1.27 0.78 137.34
N GLY A 224 1.62 1.89 136.66
CA GLY A 224 1.76 3.22 137.26
C GLY A 224 0.44 3.77 137.85
N ARG A 225 -0.72 3.42 137.27
CA ARG A 225 -2.04 3.75 137.85
C ARG A 225 -2.39 2.92 139.09
N LYS A 226 -1.90 1.70 139.24
CA LYS A 226 -2.18 0.85 140.42
C LYS A 226 -1.34 1.20 141.65
N LYS A 227 -0.23 1.92 141.51
CA LYS A 227 0.59 2.38 142.65
C LYS A 227 0.16 3.73 143.25
N ASN A 228 -0.83 4.41 142.65
CA ASN A 228 -1.39 5.68 143.13
C ASN A 228 -2.91 5.58 143.43
N SER A 229 -3.33 4.54 144.15
CA SER A 229 -4.62 4.57 144.87
C SER A 229 -4.35 4.63 146.38
N PRO A 230 -4.69 5.74 147.06
CA PRO A 230 -4.38 5.95 148.47
C PRO A 230 -5.14 4.99 149.40
N ARG A 231 -4.42 4.55 150.43
CA ARG A 231 -4.94 3.91 151.63
C ARG A 231 -5.64 4.98 152.47
N TRP A 232 -6.96 4.85 152.65
CA TRP A 232 -7.75 5.45 153.73
C TRP A 232 -8.81 4.44 154.15
#